data_AF-A0A9D6IQ31-F1
#
_entry.id   AF-A0A9D6IQ31-F1
#
_cell.length_a   1.000
_cell.length_b   1.000
_cell.length_c   1.000
_cell.angle_alpha   90.00
_cell.angle_beta   90.00
_cell.angle_gamma   90.00
#
_symmetry.space_group_name_H-M   'P 1'
#
loop_
_entity.id
_entity.type
_entity.pdbx_description
1 polymer ?
#
loop_
_entity_poly.entity_id
_entity_poly.type
_entity_poly.pdbx_seq_one_letter_code
_entity_poly.pdbx_strand_id
1 'polypeptide(L)'
;MRHILFALVFSAAGIWADETPRYSYQADHAHVIGSCQGAFRVYDRGIRFVSGEPKDSRNWTFADIKSVMIPGPGQITIFTYEKDPKKVGMDRAYKYTIKGAGISEEAESFIEGMIKSGQPAATIAAGPPYVLMVVHEHLVGSCNGKLTVTADGVEFISDDPEDSRRLKWTELSKAESEGSSVVKFWTHEDDTKKLGMDKVYSFRVKGAAVGDDLMGFVWEHLQPQS
;
A
#
# COMPACT_ATOMS: atom_id res chain seq x y z
N MET A 1 -28.12 -14.69 20.51
CA MET A 1 -27.16 -13.62 20.85
C MET A 1 -26.28 -13.40 19.63
N ARG A 2 -26.31 -12.21 19.02
CA ARG A 2 -25.51 -11.90 17.83
C ARG A 2 -24.06 -11.68 18.25
N HIS A 3 -23.16 -12.58 17.86
CA HIS A 3 -21.73 -12.38 18.00
C HIS A 3 -21.30 -11.34 16.95
N ILE A 4 -20.97 -10.13 17.41
CA ILE A 4 -20.24 -9.16 16.60
C ILE A 4 -18.78 -9.62 16.61
N LEU A 5 -18.33 -10.18 15.49
CA LEU A 5 -16.93 -10.45 15.25
C LEU A 5 -16.22 -9.09 15.13
N PHE A 6 -15.51 -8.68 16.18
CA PHE A 6 -14.54 -7.59 16.08
C PHE A 6 -13.36 -8.12 15.28
N ALA A 7 -13.34 -7.86 13.98
CA ALA A 7 -12.10 -7.93 13.21
C ALA A 7 -11.20 -6.78 13.71
N LEU A 8 -10.36 -7.09 14.70
CA LEU A 8 -9.20 -6.27 15.03
C LEU A 8 -8.24 -6.36 13.84
N VAL A 9 -8.43 -5.47 12.87
CA VAL A 9 -7.40 -5.17 11.89
C VAL A 9 -6.32 -4.42 12.63
N PHE A 10 -5.37 -5.16 13.20
CA PHE A 10 -4.07 -4.62 13.53
C PHE A 10 -3.38 -4.32 12.20
N SER A 11 -3.60 -3.13 11.65
CA SER A 11 -2.59 -2.54 10.78
C SER A 11 -1.29 -2.52 11.60
N ALA A 12 -0.20 -3.02 11.03
CA ALA A 12 1.14 -2.91 11.58
C ALA A 12 1.61 -1.44 11.56
N ALA A 13 0.84 -0.55 12.18
CA ALA A 13 1.18 0.83 12.43
C ALA A 13 2.09 0.84 13.65
N GLY A 14 3.39 0.69 13.41
CA GLY A 14 4.39 0.94 14.45
C GLY A 14 4.11 2.29 15.13
N ILE A 15 4.27 2.34 16.44
CA ILE A 15 4.08 3.55 17.23
C ILE A 15 5.18 4.54 16.83
N TRP A 16 4.87 5.55 16.00
CA TRP A 16 5.80 6.64 15.63
C TRP A 16 5.80 7.74 16.70
N ALA A 17 5.86 7.36 17.99
CA ALA A 17 5.69 8.32 19.08
C ALA A 17 6.84 9.32 19.18
N ASP A 18 8.06 8.92 18.77
CA ASP A 18 9.28 9.69 19.00
C ASP A 18 9.81 10.43 17.75
N GLU A 19 9.12 10.33 16.62
CA GLU A 19 9.51 11.04 15.39
C GLU A 19 8.99 12.48 15.43
N THR A 20 9.83 13.44 15.03
CA THR A 20 9.37 14.83 14.85
C THR A 20 8.71 14.94 13.47
N PRO A 21 7.47 15.44 13.36
CA PRO A 21 6.84 15.62 12.06
C PRO A 21 7.59 16.68 11.26
N ARG A 22 7.87 16.37 9.99
CA ARG A 22 8.43 17.32 9.03
C ARG A 22 7.47 18.48 8.78
N TYR A 23 6.18 18.17 8.69
CA TYR A 23 5.10 19.15 8.56
C TYR A 23 3.97 18.82 9.54
N SER A 24 3.39 19.85 10.15
CA SER A 24 2.27 19.70 11.09
C SER A 24 1.26 20.81 10.86
N TYR A 25 0.00 20.41 10.68
CA TYR A 25 -1.11 21.32 10.44
C TYR A 25 -2.26 21.02 11.39
N GLN A 26 -3.10 22.03 11.65
CA GLN A 26 -4.41 21.82 12.24
C GLN A 26 -5.41 21.48 11.13
N ALA A 27 -6.23 20.46 11.34
CA ALA A 27 -7.14 19.96 10.33
C ALA A 27 -8.49 19.58 10.93
N ASP A 28 -9.54 19.76 10.14
CA ASP A 28 -10.88 19.24 10.41
C ASP A 28 -11.12 18.00 9.53
N HIS A 29 -11.63 16.93 10.11
CA HIS A 29 -12.06 15.72 9.41
C HIS A 29 -13.59 15.64 9.44
N ALA A 30 -14.20 15.63 8.26
CA ALA A 30 -15.66 15.54 8.13
C ALA A 30 -16.13 14.09 8.29
N HIS A 31 -17.14 13.89 9.12
CA HIS A 31 -17.85 12.62 9.24
C HIS A 31 -19.17 12.67 8.48
N VAL A 32 -19.84 11.51 8.38
CA VAL A 32 -21.22 11.45 7.88
C VAL A 32 -22.15 12.33 8.73
N ILE A 33 -21.88 12.43 10.04
CA ILE A 33 -22.56 13.31 10.97
C ILE A 33 -21.50 14.01 11.82
N GLY A 34 -21.39 15.33 11.66
CA GLY A 34 -20.44 16.18 12.38
C GLY A 34 -19.03 16.19 11.80
N SER A 35 -18.08 16.70 12.57
CA SER A 35 -16.66 16.73 12.25
C SER A 35 -15.84 16.57 13.53
N CYS A 36 -14.58 16.14 13.38
CA CYS A 36 -13.60 16.20 14.46
C CYS A 36 -12.40 17.06 14.04
N GLN A 37 -11.75 17.68 15.02
CA GLN A 37 -10.54 18.47 14.81
C GLN A 37 -9.33 17.67 15.28
N GLY A 38 -8.20 17.89 14.63
CA GLY A 38 -6.97 17.18 14.97
C GLY A 38 -5.73 17.77 14.32
N ALA A 39 -4.59 17.17 14.64
CA ALA A 39 -3.32 17.47 14.02
C ALA A 39 -3.09 16.54 12.83
N PHE A 40 -2.91 17.11 11.64
CA PHE A 40 -2.44 16.42 10.45
C PHE A 40 -0.92 16.53 10.37
N ARG A 41 -0.22 15.41 10.48
CA ARG A 41 1.23 15.35 10.59
C ARG A 41 1.82 14.51 9.47
N VAL A 42 2.85 15.05 8.84
CA VAL A 42 3.61 14.39 7.79
C VAL A 42 4.99 14.08 8.34
N TYR A 43 5.38 12.83 8.24
CA TYR A 43 6.65 12.25 8.68
C TYR A 43 7.45 11.78 7.46
N ASP A 44 8.70 11.39 7.68
CA ASP A 44 9.51 10.84 6.58
C ASP A 44 8.97 9.48 6.10
N ARG A 45 8.22 8.77 6.96
CA ARG A 45 7.68 7.43 6.66
C ARG A 45 6.20 7.41 6.28
N GLY A 46 5.47 8.51 6.48
CA GLY A 46 4.04 8.53 6.21
C GLY A 46 3.27 9.71 6.80
N ILE A 47 1.96 9.55 6.89
CA ILE A 47 1.02 10.58 7.35
C ILE A 47 0.22 10.06 8.53
N ARG A 48 0.04 10.92 9.53
CA ARG A 48 -0.79 10.65 10.71
C ARG A 48 -1.79 11.77 10.93
N PHE A 49 -3.04 11.40 11.16
CA PHE A 49 -4.05 12.31 11.71
C PHE A 49 -4.34 11.93 13.16
N VAL A 50 -4.15 12.88 14.08
CA VAL A 50 -4.42 12.70 15.52
C VAL A 50 -5.56 13.62 15.91
N SER A 51 -6.74 13.05 16.13
CA SER A 51 -7.91 13.76 16.66
C SER A 51 -7.97 13.66 18.19
N GLY A 52 -8.78 14.53 18.80
CA GLY A 52 -9.13 14.40 20.22
C GLY A 52 -9.95 13.14 20.55
N GLU A 53 -10.53 12.50 19.53
CA GLU A 53 -11.31 11.27 19.63
C GLU A 53 -10.50 10.10 19.05
N PRO A 54 -9.85 9.25 19.86
CA PRO A 54 -8.86 8.27 19.37
C PRO A 54 -9.34 7.36 18.23
N LYS A 55 -10.63 7.02 18.20
CA LYS A 55 -11.28 6.22 17.14
C LYS A 55 -11.22 6.87 15.74
N ASP A 56 -11.04 8.17 15.67
CA ASP A 56 -10.99 8.95 14.43
C ASP A 56 -9.55 9.29 14.02
N SER A 57 -8.57 8.95 14.86
CA SER A 57 -7.15 9.05 14.52
C SER A 57 -6.77 7.98 13.48
N ARG A 58 -5.85 8.33 12.59
CA ARG A 58 -5.39 7.46 11.50
C ARG A 58 -3.89 7.55 11.35
N ASN A 59 -3.28 6.45 10.91
CA ASN A 59 -1.87 6.34 10.65
C ASN A 59 -1.63 5.55 9.38
N TRP A 60 -0.93 6.13 8.41
CA TRP A 60 -0.64 5.52 7.11
C TRP A 60 0.83 5.68 6.78
N THR A 61 1.51 4.58 6.51
CA THR A 61 2.79 4.68 5.79
C THR A 61 2.52 5.23 4.39
N PHE A 62 3.53 5.79 3.72
CA PHE A 62 3.33 6.23 2.33
C PHE A 62 2.87 5.10 1.40
N ALA A 63 3.16 3.86 1.74
CA ALA A 63 2.75 2.70 0.96
C ALA A 63 1.33 2.19 1.26
N ASP A 64 0.70 2.68 2.34
CA ASP A 64 -0.75 2.49 2.57
C ASP A 64 -1.59 3.49 1.73
N ILE A 65 -0.94 4.54 1.21
CA ILE A 65 -1.55 5.62 0.46
C ILE A 65 -1.39 5.33 -1.04
N LYS A 66 -2.53 5.27 -1.75
CA LYS A 66 -2.57 5.10 -3.20
C LYS A 66 -2.29 6.41 -3.92
N SER A 67 -2.92 7.48 -3.45
CA SER A 67 -2.75 8.82 -4.00
C SER A 67 -3.26 9.86 -3.01
N VAL A 68 -2.85 11.10 -3.24
CA VAL A 68 -3.45 12.27 -2.60
C VAL A 68 -4.05 13.17 -3.68
N MET A 69 -5.13 13.87 -3.32
CA MET A 69 -5.72 14.91 -4.15
C MET A 69 -5.85 16.18 -3.31
N ILE A 70 -5.39 17.29 -3.86
CA ILE A 70 -5.47 18.62 -3.25
C ILE A 70 -6.34 19.50 -4.15
N PRO A 71 -7.67 19.46 -4.00
CA PRO A 71 -8.59 20.13 -4.93
C PRO A 71 -8.64 21.65 -4.76
N GLY A 72 -8.01 22.20 -3.72
CA GLY A 72 -7.92 23.65 -3.49
C GLY A 72 -7.21 23.98 -2.18
N PRO A 73 -7.00 25.29 -1.90
CA PRO A 73 -6.31 25.74 -0.69
C PRO A 73 -6.94 25.15 0.56
N GLY A 74 -6.14 24.39 1.31
CA GLY A 74 -6.55 23.77 2.56
C GLY A 74 -7.43 22.53 2.44
N GLN A 75 -7.61 21.93 1.25
CA GLN A 75 -8.29 20.65 1.13
C GLN A 75 -7.31 19.55 0.77
N ILE A 76 -7.34 18.42 1.47
CA ILE A 76 -6.61 17.22 1.10
C ILE A 76 -7.50 15.99 1.23
N THR A 77 -7.46 15.14 0.21
CA THR A 77 -8.07 13.82 0.23
C THR A 77 -6.99 12.77 0.10
N ILE A 78 -6.89 11.87 1.09
CA ILE A 78 -6.02 10.70 1.05
C ILE A 78 -6.83 9.51 0.54
N PHE A 79 -6.41 8.94 -0.58
CA PHE A 79 -6.95 7.68 -1.09
C PHE A 79 -6.04 6.55 -0.62
N THR A 80 -6.62 5.56 0.03
CA THR A 80 -5.90 4.42 0.61
C THR A 80 -6.33 3.13 -0.08
N TYR A 81 -5.50 2.09 -0.01
CA TYR A 81 -5.86 0.76 -0.54
C TYR A 81 -6.87 0.01 0.34
N GLU A 82 -7.43 0.64 1.38
CA GLU A 82 -8.53 0.07 2.16
C GLU A 82 -9.82 0.05 1.32
N LYS A 83 -10.56 -1.07 1.31
CA LYS A 83 -11.89 -1.11 0.66
C LYS A 83 -12.90 -0.26 1.47
N ASP A 84 -13.71 0.55 0.80
CA ASP A 84 -14.83 1.25 1.44
C ASP A 84 -15.96 0.23 1.70
N PRO A 85 -16.32 -0.06 2.97
CA PRO A 85 -17.36 -1.05 3.28
C PRO A 85 -18.76 -0.63 2.78
N LYS A 86 -18.95 0.65 2.43
CA LYS A 86 -20.23 1.19 1.93
C LYS A 86 -20.27 1.30 0.41
N LYS A 87 -19.14 1.14 -0.29
CA LYS A 87 -19.06 1.33 -1.75
C LYS A 87 -18.27 0.19 -2.38
N VAL A 88 -18.98 -0.68 -3.10
CA VAL A 88 -18.39 -1.83 -3.78
C VAL A 88 -17.32 -1.36 -4.77
N GLY A 89 -16.11 -1.90 -4.62
CA GLY A 89 -14.98 -1.66 -5.54
C GLY A 89 -14.31 -0.30 -5.42
N MET A 90 -14.70 0.56 -4.47
CA MET A 90 -14.05 1.86 -4.26
C MET A 90 -13.06 1.81 -3.09
N ASP A 91 -11.89 2.37 -3.35
CA ASP A 91 -10.87 2.66 -2.36
C ASP A 91 -11.37 3.71 -1.36
N ARG A 92 -10.97 3.57 -0.10
CA ARG A 92 -11.40 4.44 0.98
C ARG A 92 -10.68 5.78 0.91
N ALA A 93 -11.48 6.84 0.90
CA ALA A 93 -11.02 8.22 0.86
C ALA A 93 -11.21 8.91 2.22
N TYR A 94 -10.17 9.56 2.70
CA TYR A 94 -10.18 10.35 3.92
C TYR A 94 -9.99 11.82 3.58
N LYS A 95 -11.02 12.63 3.88
CA LYS A 95 -11.06 14.05 3.53
C LYS A 95 -10.72 14.90 4.74
N TYR A 96 -9.83 15.86 4.55
CA TYR A 96 -9.42 16.81 5.58
C TYR A 96 -9.44 18.23 5.05
N THR A 97 -9.84 19.15 5.92
CA THR A 97 -9.72 20.58 5.71
C THR A 97 -8.61 21.12 6.60
N ILE A 98 -7.47 21.47 6.00
CA ILE A 98 -6.34 22.11 6.65
C ILE A 98 -6.65 23.58 6.93
N LYS A 99 -6.43 24.00 8.17
CA LYS A 99 -6.67 25.38 8.61
C LYS A 99 -5.52 26.32 8.22
N GLY A 100 -5.82 27.61 8.18
CA GLY A 100 -4.84 28.65 7.87
C GLY A 100 -4.52 28.70 6.38
N ALA A 101 -3.23 28.76 6.04
CA ALA A 101 -2.77 28.87 4.65
C ALA A 101 -2.93 27.57 3.83
N GLY A 102 -3.33 26.46 4.46
CA GLY A 102 -3.43 25.16 3.81
C GLY A 102 -2.11 24.37 3.84
N ILE A 103 -2.00 23.38 2.94
CA ILE A 103 -0.77 22.61 2.74
C ILE A 103 0.20 23.46 1.93
N SER A 104 1.47 23.52 2.35
CA SER A 104 2.50 24.25 1.60
C SER A 104 2.95 23.44 0.39
N GLU A 105 3.43 24.13 -0.64
CA GLU A 105 3.90 23.49 -1.88
C GLU A 105 5.03 22.48 -1.62
N GLU A 106 5.90 22.75 -0.64
CA GLU A 106 6.98 21.83 -0.25
C GLU A 106 6.46 20.55 0.40
N ALA A 107 5.36 20.65 1.15
CA ALA A 107 4.74 19.48 1.76
C ALA A 107 3.98 18.65 0.74
N GLU A 108 3.28 19.28 -0.20
CA GLU A 108 2.64 18.62 -1.33
C GLU A 108 3.66 17.87 -2.19
N SER A 109 4.71 18.58 -2.65
CA SER A 109 5.79 17.99 -3.45
C SER A 109 6.46 16.82 -2.74
N PHE A 110 6.71 16.97 -1.43
CA PHE A 110 7.25 15.89 -0.61
C PHE A 110 6.33 14.67 -0.56
N ILE A 111 5.04 14.85 -0.21
CA ILE A 111 4.07 13.75 -0.13
C ILE A 111 3.96 13.03 -1.48
N GLU A 112 3.80 13.77 -2.56
CA GLU A 112 3.73 13.18 -3.90
C GLU A 112 5.01 12.44 -4.28
N GLY A 113 6.17 13.01 -3.98
CA GLY A 113 7.47 12.39 -4.22
C GLY A 113 7.62 11.06 -3.46
N MET A 114 7.18 11.01 -2.20
CA MET A 114 7.21 9.79 -1.39
C MET A 114 6.25 8.72 -1.93
N ILE A 115 5.04 9.10 -2.33
CA ILE A 115 4.07 8.18 -2.94
C ILE A 115 4.59 7.64 -4.28
N LYS A 116 5.16 8.50 -5.14
CA LYS A 116 5.69 8.13 -6.47
C LYS A 116 6.94 7.26 -6.37
N SER A 117 7.86 7.59 -5.46
CA SER A 117 9.09 6.82 -5.27
C SER A 117 8.85 5.48 -4.58
N GLY A 118 7.70 5.33 -3.89
CA GLY A 118 7.36 4.15 -3.12
C GLY A 118 8.41 3.83 -2.05
N GLN A 119 9.09 4.86 -1.53
CA GLN A 119 10.17 4.67 -0.58
C GLN A 119 9.69 3.87 0.65
N PRO A 120 10.43 2.84 1.08
CA PRO A 120 9.97 1.97 2.13
C PRO A 120 10.34 2.45 3.53
N ALA A 121 9.39 2.29 4.43
CA ALA A 121 9.64 2.22 5.86
C ALA A 121 10.11 0.80 6.23
N ALA A 122 11.36 0.48 5.89
CA ALA A 122 12.18 -0.69 6.29
C ALA A 122 12.64 -1.59 5.12
N THR A 123 13.95 -1.82 5.10
CA THR A 123 14.58 -2.92 4.38
C THR A 123 14.06 -4.25 4.93
N ILE A 124 13.63 -5.14 4.06
CA ILE A 124 13.15 -6.48 4.39
C ILE A 124 14.36 -7.32 4.79
N ALA A 125 14.17 -8.29 5.69
CA ALA A 125 15.22 -9.21 6.10
C ALA A 125 15.93 -9.80 4.87
N ALA A 126 17.27 -9.78 4.91
CA ALA A 126 18.12 -10.26 3.82
C ALA A 126 18.11 -11.80 3.77
N GLY A 127 17.14 -12.37 3.05
CA GLY A 127 17.14 -13.78 2.68
C GLY A 127 15.75 -14.42 2.57
N PRO A 128 15.62 -15.55 1.85
CA PRO A 128 14.37 -16.29 1.74
C PRO A 128 13.96 -16.93 3.09
N PRO A 129 12.65 -17.01 3.41
CA PRO A 129 11.55 -16.49 2.60
C PRO A 129 11.48 -14.96 2.66
N TYR A 130 11.42 -14.31 1.49
CA TYR A 130 11.14 -12.88 1.43
C TYR A 130 9.64 -12.68 1.63
N VAL A 131 9.27 -11.91 2.64
CA VAL A 131 7.87 -11.64 2.97
C VAL A 131 7.57 -10.17 2.74
N LEU A 132 6.76 -9.90 1.74
CA LEU A 132 6.31 -8.55 1.37
C LEU A 132 4.84 -8.42 1.73
N MET A 133 4.47 -7.36 2.44
CA MET A 133 3.07 -6.92 2.42
C MET A 133 2.86 -6.21 1.08
N VAL A 134 1.82 -6.58 0.33
CA VAL A 134 1.60 -6.04 -1.02
C VAL A 134 0.15 -5.67 -1.25
N VAL A 135 -0.06 -4.87 -2.30
CA VAL A 135 -1.35 -4.66 -2.95
C VAL A 135 -1.29 -5.28 -4.34
N HIS A 136 -2.31 -6.06 -4.68
CA HIS A 136 -2.53 -6.56 -6.03
C HIS A 136 -3.67 -5.76 -6.66
N GLU A 137 -3.40 -5.06 -7.76
CA GLU A 137 -4.39 -4.25 -8.46
C GLU A 137 -5.19 -5.10 -9.45
N HIS A 138 -6.50 -4.90 -9.47
CA HIS A 138 -7.39 -5.53 -10.44
C HIS A 138 -7.86 -4.51 -11.49
N LEU A 139 -8.54 -4.99 -12.52
CA LEU A 139 -9.25 -4.12 -13.47
C LEU A 139 -10.23 -3.18 -12.74
N VAL A 140 -10.84 -3.65 -11.66
CA VAL A 140 -11.71 -2.87 -10.78
C VAL A 140 -11.33 -3.16 -9.34
N GLY A 141 -10.82 -2.15 -8.64
CA GLY A 141 -10.41 -2.23 -7.24
C GLY A 141 -9.02 -2.84 -7.03
N SER A 142 -8.73 -3.21 -5.79
CA SER A 142 -7.49 -3.87 -5.37
C SER A 142 -7.75 -4.84 -4.22
N CYS A 143 -6.85 -5.80 -4.03
CA CYS A 143 -6.79 -6.63 -2.82
C CYS A 143 -5.45 -6.47 -2.13
N ASN A 144 -5.45 -6.61 -0.81
CA ASN A 144 -4.25 -6.58 -0.01
C ASN A 144 -3.81 -8.00 0.25
N GLY A 145 -2.51 -8.21 0.44
CA GLY A 145 -2.06 -9.53 0.84
C GLY A 145 -0.61 -9.59 1.23
N LYS A 146 -0.18 -10.82 1.46
CA LYS A 146 1.20 -11.17 1.79
C LYS A 146 1.79 -11.94 0.62
N LEU A 147 2.81 -11.38 0.00
CA LEU A 147 3.62 -12.05 -0.99
C LEU A 147 4.82 -12.70 -0.30
N THR A 148 4.97 -14.01 -0.46
CA THR A 148 6.07 -14.81 0.08
C THR A 148 6.85 -15.39 -1.07
N VAL A 149 8.14 -15.08 -1.16
CA VAL A 149 9.03 -15.61 -2.20
C VAL A 149 10.00 -16.59 -1.55
N THR A 150 10.03 -17.81 -2.06
CA THR A 150 10.75 -18.96 -1.49
C THR A 150 11.49 -19.73 -2.58
N ALA A 151 12.29 -20.73 -2.20
CA ALA A 151 12.94 -21.62 -3.17
C ALA A 151 11.94 -22.39 -4.05
N ASP A 152 10.72 -22.64 -3.56
CA ASP A 152 9.69 -23.38 -4.30
C ASP A 152 8.89 -22.52 -5.28
N GLY A 153 8.95 -21.19 -5.13
CA GLY A 153 8.18 -20.25 -5.94
C GLY A 153 7.66 -19.06 -5.14
N VAL A 154 6.59 -18.48 -5.67
CA VAL A 154 5.91 -17.28 -5.18
C VAL A 154 4.53 -17.64 -4.66
N GLU A 155 4.21 -17.23 -3.44
CA GLU A 155 2.88 -17.35 -2.86
C GLU A 155 2.31 -15.97 -2.50
N PHE A 156 1.17 -15.63 -3.07
CA PHE A 156 0.37 -14.48 -2.69
C PHE A 156 -0.88 -14.94 -1.93
N ILE A 157 -0.96 -14.59 -0.64
CA ILE A 157 -2.16 -14.79 0.17
C ILE A 157 -2.88 -13.45 0.30
N SER A 158 -4.06 -13.36 -0.32
CA SER A 158 -4.91 -12.18 -0.34
C SER A 158 -5.86 -12.13 0.87
N ASP A 159 -6.30 -10.92 1.22
CA ASP A 159 -7.45 -10.69 2.09
C ASP A 159 -8.78 -11.17 1.48
N ASP A 160 -8.80 -11.35 0.16
CA ASP A 160 -9.83 -12.04 -0.61
C ASP A 160 -9.31 -13.42 -1.05
N PRO A 161 -9.72 -14.53 -0.41
CA PRO A 161 -9.13 -15.84 -0.65
C PRO A 161 -9.19 -16.30 -2.11
N GLU A 162 -10.20 -15.87 -2.88
CA GLU A 162 -10.35 -16.22 -4.30
C GLU A 162 -9.24 -15.62 -5.18
N ASP A 163 -8.56 -14.57 -4.71
CA ASP A 163 -7.43 -13.93 -5.38
C ASP A 163 -6.06 -14.45 -4.92
N SER A 164 -6.02 -15.39 -3.97
CA SER A 164 -4.77 -16.00 -3.52
C SER A 164 -4.17 -16.90 -4.60
N ARG A 165 -2.86 -16.85 -4.80
CA ARG A 165 -2.15 -17.59 -5.85
C ARG A 165 -0.88 -18.21 -5.29
N ARG A 166 -0.55 -19.40 -5.79
CA ARG A 166 0.74 -20.05 -5.57
C ARG A 166 1.28 -20.41 -6.94
N LEU A 167 2.43 -19.84 -7.27
CA LEU A 167 3.07 -19.96 -8.57
C LEU A 167 4.44 -20.60 -8.35
N LYS A 168 4.68 -21.74 -8.97
CA LYS A 168 6.01 -22.36 -9.02
C LYS A 168 6.89 -21.59 -10.00
N TRP A 169 8.21 -21.67 -9.83
CA TRP A 169 9.15 -21.05 -10.78
C TRP A 169 8.93 -21.51 -12.22
N THR A 170 8.57 -22.78 -12.43
CA THR A 170 8.28 -23.34 -13.76
C THR A 170 7.02 -22.79 -14.42
N GLU A 171 6.16 -22.09 -13.68
CA GLU A 171 4.93 -21.47 -14.20
C GLU A 171 5.18 -20.00 -14.58
N LEU A 172 6.33 -19.45 -14.19
CA LEU A 172 6.71 -18.06 -14.40
C LEU A 172 7.67 -17.94 -15.58
N SER A 173 7.35 -17.05 -16.52
CA SER A 173 8.19 -16.78 -17.69
C SER A 173 9.18 -15.64 -17.45
N LYS A 174 8.81 -14.68 -16.58
CA LYS A 174 9.54 -13.44 -16.37
C LYS A 174 9.19 -12.82 -15.03
N ALA A 175 10.13 -12.07 -14.45
CA ALA A 175 9.84 -11.13 -13.37
C ALA A 175 10.60 -9.82 -13.56
N GLU A 176 10.00 -8.71 -13.14
CA GLU A 176 10.59 -7.37 -13.20
C GLU A 176 10.17 -6.55 -11.99
N SER A 177 10.94 -5.50 -11.69
CA SER A 177 10.56 -4.48 -10.72
C SER A 177 10.39 -3.11 -11.38
N GLU A 178 9.43 -2.33 -10.91
CA GLU A 178 9.32 -0.90 -11.27
C GLU A 178 9.85 -0.07 -10.10
N GLY A 179 11.15 0.23 -10.17
CA GLY A 179 11.88 0.80 -9.05
C GLY A 179 11.78 -0.09 -7.81
N SER A 180 11.73 0.52 -6.63
CA SER A 180 11.67 -0.22 -5.36
C SER A 180 10.25 -0.61 -4.92
N SER A 181 9.23 -0.29 -5.71
CA SER A 181 7.85 -0.25 -5.21
C SER A 181 6.91 -1.28 -5.80
N VAL A 182 7.24 -1.84 -6.96
CA VAL A 182 6.38 -2.81 -7.66
C VAL A 182 7.24 -3.98 -8.09
N VAL A 183 6.72 -5.20 -7.89
CA VAL A 183 7.24 -6.43 -8.50
C VAL A 183 6.16 -7.04 -9.38
N LYS A 184 6.55 -7.46 -10.58
CA LYS A 184 5.65 -8.07 -11.57
C LYS A 184 6.16 -9.46 -11.92
N PHE A 185 5.24 -10.40 -12.04
CA PHE A 185 5.50 -11.77 -12.48
C PHE A 185 4.61 -12.10 -13.68
N TRP A 186 5.22 -12.57 -14.75
CA TRP A 186 4.52 -13.07 -15.93
C TRP A 186 4.46 -14.59 -15.86
N THR A 187 3.32 -15.16 -16.19
CA THR A 187 3.17 -16.61 -16.34
C THR A 187 3.23 -17.02 -17.80
N HIS A 188 3.49 -18.31 -18.05
CA HIS A 188 3.35 -18.90 -19.39
C HIS A 188 1.88 -19.00 -19.87
N GLU A 189 0.88 -18.68 -19.03
CA GLU A 189 -0.53 -18.65 -19.43
C GLU A 189 -0.85 -17.38 -20.24
N ASP A 190 -1.56 -17.55 -21.36
CA ASP A 190 -2.19 -16.45 -22.08
C ASP A 190 -3.32 -15.83 -21.23
N ASP A 191 -3.34 -14.49 -21.13
CA ASP A 191 -4.45 -13.74 -20.56
C ASP A 191 -5.68 -13.88 -21.47
N THR A 192 -6.62 -14.73 -21.05
CA THR A 192 -7.88 -14.96 -21.77
C THR A 192 -8.73 -13.69 -21.94
N LYS A 193 -8.46 -12.62 -21.18
CA LYS A 193 -9.13 -11.32 -21.32
C LYS A 193 -8.37 -10.35 -22.23
N LYS A 194 -7.12 -10.65 -22.58
CA LYS A 194 -6.25 -9.84 -23.44
C LYS A 194 -5.50 -10.74 -24.42
N LEU A 195 -6.17 -11.06 -25.53
CA LEU A 195 -5.69 -11.94 -26.61
C LEU A 195 -4.18 -11.75 -26.90
N GLY A 196 -3.40 -12.79 -26.62
CA GLY A 196 -1.97 -12.87 -26.96
C GLY A 196 -1.00 -12.19 -26.00
N MET A 197 -1.43 -11.79 -24.80
CA MET A 197 -0.53 -11.30 -23.76
C MET A 197 -0.44 -12.29 -22.60
N ASP A 198 0.77 -12.60 -22.17
CA ASP A 198 1.02 -13.36 -20.93
C ASP A 198 0.27 -12.72 -19.75
N LYS A 199 -0.31 -13.56 -18.90
CA LYS A 199 -0.95 -13.11 -17.66
C LYS A 199 0.12 -12.58 -16.71
N VAL A 200 -0.11 -11.34 -16.24
CA VAL A 200 0.81 -10.62 -15.36
C VAL A 200 0.19 -10.41 -14.00
N TYR A 201 0.90 -10.82 -12.96
CA TYR A 201 0.60 -10.46 -11.58
C TYR A 201 1.46 -9.29 -11.16
N SER A 202 0.82 -8.17 -10.83
CA SER A 202 1.49 -6.92 -10.44
C SER A 202 1.24 -6.63 -8.96
N PHE A 203 2.31 -6.62 -8.17
CA PHE A 203 2.25 -6.41 -6.73
C PHE A 203 3.00 -5.14 -6.36
N ARG A 204 2.28 -4.18 -5.77
CA ARG A 204 2.91 -3.00 -5.15
C ARG A 204 3.26 -3.31 -3.70
N VAL A 205 4.51 -3.11 -3.31
CA VAL A 205 4.98 -3.41 -1.95
C VAL A 205 4.57 -2.31 -0.98
N LYS A 206 4.14 -2.71 0.22
CA LYS A 206 3.76 -1.85 1.32
C LYS A 206 4.90 -1.68 2.32
N GLY A 207 5.47 -0.49 2.39
CA GLY A 207 6.44 -0.09 3.41
C GLY A 207 7.78 -0.79 3.29
N ALA A 208 7.95 -1.66 2.30
CA ALA A 208 9.13 -2.48 2.07
C ALA A 208 9.64 -2.27 0.63
N ALA A 209 10.96 -2.32 0.41
CA ALA A 209 11.55 -2.18 -0.91
C ALA A 209 11.60 -3.54 -1.60
N VAL A 210 11.30 -3.54 -2.90
CA VAL A 210 11.88 -4.54 -3.80
C VAL A 210 13.39 -4.27 -3.88
N GLY A 211 14.16 -5.00 -3.07
CA GLY A 211 15.62 -4.87 -3.01
C GLY A 211 16.33 -5.77 -4.03
N ASP A 212 17.59 -5.45 -4.30
CA ASP A 212 18.44 -6.21 -5.23
C ASP A 212 18.58 -7.68 -4.82
N ASP A 213 18.63 -7.98 -3.51
CA ASP A 213 18.70 -9.36 -3.01
C ASP A 213 17.47 -10.19 -3.40
N LEU A 214 16.27 -9.60 -3.30
CA LEU A 214 15.03 -10.25 -3.71
C LEU A 214 15.03 -10.47 -5.23
N MET A 215 15.36 -9.44 -6.02
CA MET A 215 15.34 -9.56 -7.48
C MET A 215 16.44 -10.49 -8.00
N GLY A 216 17.61 -10.51 -7.35
CA GLY A 216 18.68 -11.47 -7.62
C GLY A 216 18.24 -12.90 -7.35
N PHE A 217 17.59 -13.14 -6.20
CA PHE A 217 17.03 -14.45 -5.87
C PHE A 217 15.96 -14.90 -6.88
N VAL A 218 15.04 -14.02 -7.26
CA VAL A 218 14.01 -14.28 -8.27
C VAL A 218 14.65 -14.61 -9.62
N TRP A 219 15.67 -13.82 -10.03
CA TRP A 219 16.36 -14.02 -11.29
C TRP A 219 17.06 -15.39 -11.36
N GLU A 220 17.73 -15.80 -10.28
CA GLU A 220 18.42 -17.09 -10.20
C GLU A 220 17.46 -18.27 -10.39
N HIS A 221 16.25 -18.19 -9.81
CA HIS A 221 15.27 -19.27 -9.88
C HIS A 221 14.45 -19.31 -11.17
N LEU A 222 14.40 -18.19 -11.92
CA LEU A 222 13.77 -18.12 -13.24
C LEU A 222 14.66 -18.65 -14.37
N GLN A 223 15.98 -18.75 -14.16
CA GLN A 223 16.86 -19.35 -15.16
C GLN A 223 16.51 -20.84 -15.35
N PRO A 224 16.61 -21.38 -16.58
CA PRO A 224 16.51 -22.82 -16.79
C PRO A 224 17.54 -23.53 -15.91
N GLN A 225 17.08 -24.38 -15.00
CA GLN A 225 17.96 -25.25 -14.21
C GLN A 225 18.63 -26.22 -15.20
N SER A 226 19.94 -26.07 -15.39
CA SER A 226 20.76 -26.90 -16.28
C SER A 226 20.87 -28.35 -15.82
#